data_AF-Q9KI17-F1
#
_entry.id   AF-Q9KI17-F1
#
_cell.length_a   1.000
_cell.length_b   1.000
_cell.length_c   1.000
_cell.angle_alpha   90.00
_cell.angle_beta   90.00
_cell.angle_gamma   90.00
#
_symmetry.space_group_name_H-M   'P 1'
#
loop_
_entity.id
_entity.type
_entity.pdbx_description
1 polymer ?
#
loop_
_entity_poly.entity_id
_entity_poly.type
_entity_poly.pdbx_seq_one_letter_code
_entity_poly.pdbx_strand_id
1 'polypeptide(L)'
;MAKKEMKFYLRKSAFGLASVSAALLVSSAVVAADTADSATPAVTATVKDSSADKEAVALKAEAELATAKADLAAAEAAITAAKAEYETAQADLATAEATIASLEQKMNDLESKIQEKQKAFEQVVLEQKKEQANPVDRNGDAEEDRLDELSGEIRREKAALEVELQKTKEALDTAKRAYAGIEERKQVAATKLDAANKAFAGVEEKHAQAMAAFEEAFAAYKEA
;
A
#
# COMPACT_ATOMS: atom_id res chain seq x y z
N MET A 1 5.39 -36.44 -6.98
CA MET A 1 6.66 -36.99 -6.44
C MET A 1 7.75 -36.66 -7.44
N ALA A 2 8.96 -36.17 -7.14
CA ALA A 2 9.69 -36.02 -5.89
C ALA A 2 10.52 -34.71 -5.92
N LYS A 3 10.72 -34.13 -4.72
CA LYS A 3 11.47 -32.90 -4.44
C LYS A 3 12.96 -33.10 -4.70
N LYS A 4 13.62 -32.09 -5.28
CA LYS A 4 15.09 -31.97 -5.27
C LYS A 4 15.46 -30.69 -4.52
N GLU A 5 15.94 -30.87 -3.29
CA GLU A 5 16.45 -29.80 -2.44
C GLU A 5 17.75 -29.24 -3.02
N MET A 6 17.81 -27.92 -3.25
CA MET A 6 19.08 -27.21 -3.43
C MET A 6 19.38 -26.43 -2.16
N LYS A 7 20.37 -26.93 -1.41
CA LYS A 7 20.99 -26.26 -0.26
C LYS A 7 21.82 -25.09 -0.78
N PHE A 8 21.36 -23.86 -0.56
CA PHE A 8 22.19 -22.68 -0.75
C PHE A 8 23.23 -22.61 0.37
N TYR A 9 24.50 -22.67 -0.01
CA TYR A 9 25.61 -22.44 0.90
C TYR A 9 25.66 -20.96 1.30
N LEU A 10 25.53 -20.70 2.60
CA LEU A 10 25.91 -19.43 3.23
C LEU A 10 27.40 -19.16 2.96
N ARG A 11 27.71 -18.17 2.12
CA ARG A 11 29.02 -17.50 2.18
C ARG A 11 28.94 -16.43 3.26
N LYS A 12 29.58 -16.72 4.41
CA LYS A 12 29.92 -15.72 5.42
C LYS A 12 30.85 -14.69 4.78
N SER A 13 30.33 -13.49 4.51
CA SER A 13 31.17 -12.33 4.23
C SER A 13 31.35 -11.56 5.52
N ALA A 14 32.50 -11.72 6.16
CA ALA A 14 32.94 -10.89 7.27
C ALA A 14 33.61 -9.64 6.69
N PHE A 15 32.83 -8.60 6.40
CA PHE A 15 33.36 -7.25 6.19
C PHE A 15 33.42 -6.56 7.56
N GLY A 16 34.50 -6.84 8.28
CA GLY A 16 34.89 -6.05 9.44
C GLY A 16 35.57 -4.77 8.97
N LEU A 17 34.85 -3.64 9.07
CA LEU A 17 35.40 -2.29 8.95
C LEU A 17 36.41 -2.07 10.09
N ALA A 18 37.69 -2.22 9.81
CA ALA A 18 38.75 -1.71 10.68
C ALA A 18 38.95 -0.22 10.36
N SER A 19 38.48 0.62 11.28
CA SER A 19 38.77 2.05 11.38
C SER A 19 40.28 2.28 11.42
N VAL A 20 40.82 2.98 10.42
CA VAL A 20 42.14 3.61 10.54
C VAL A 20 41.90 5.07 10.91
N SER A 21 42.04 5.35 12.20
CA SER A 21 42.14 6.72 12.71
C SER A 21 43.51 7.27 12.33
N ALA A 22 43.57 8.15 11.33
CA ALA A 22 44.75 8.95 11.04
C ALA A 22 44.81 10.10 12.05
N ALA A 23 45.63 9.94 13.09
CA ALA A 23 45.99 11.03 13.99
C ALA A 23 46.96 11.98 13.26
N LEU A 24 46.52 13.22 13.06
CA LEU A 24 47.26 14.32 12.47
C LEU A 24 48.38 14.77 13.44
N LEU A 25 49.61 14.32 13.22
CA LEU A 25 50.79 14.86 13.91
C LEU A 25 51.23 16.15 13.19
N VAL A 26 50.81 17.29 13.72
CA VAL A 26 51.32 18.61 13.34
C VAL A 26 52.77 18.71 13.84
N SER A 27 53.74 18.49 12.96
CA SER A 27 55.13 18.87 13.22
C SER A 27 55.29 20.37 12.99
N SER A 28 55.22 21.14 14.07
CA SER A 28 55.69 22.52 14.13
C SER A 28 57.22 22.54 14.01
N ALA A 29 57.74 23.07 12.90
CA ALA A 29 59.17 23.38 12.78
C ALA A 29 59.52 24.58 13.68
N VAL A 30 60.26 24.32 14.76
CA VAL A 30 61.01 25.35 15.49
C VAL A 30 62.31 25.59 14.73
N VAL A 31 62.45 26.79 14.18
CA VAL A 31 63.73 27.32 13.68
C VAL A 31 64.43 27.97 14.87
N ALA A 32 65.49 27.32 15.35
CA ALA A 32 66.47 27.95 16.23
C ALA A 32 67.58 28.54 15.35
N ALA A 33 67.76 29.86 15.44
CA ALA A 33 68.87 30.57 14.83
C ALA A 33 70.13 30.39 15.67
N ASP A 34 71.25 30.01 15.05
CA ASP A 34 72.55 30.59 15.34
C ASP A 34 73.51 30.45 14.13
N THR A 35 74.45 31.39 14.07
CA THR A 35 75.17 31.99 12.92
C THR A 35 76.01 31.08 11.99
N ALA A 36 76.00 31.38 10.68
CA ALA A 36 77.15 31.90 9.91
C ALA A 36 76.89 31.96 8.38
N ASP A 37 77.09 33.16 7.83
CA ASP A 37 77.61 33.56 6.51
C ASP A 37 77.26 32.81 5.19
N SER A 38 76.98 33.64 4.18
CA SER A 38 76.91 33.44 2.72
C SER A 38 75.57 33.03 2.03
N ALA A 39 75.11 33.98 1.20
CA ALA A 39 74.30 33.87 -0.03
C ALA A 39 72.78 33.56 0.01
N THR A 40 71.97 34.63 -0.03
CA THR A 40 70.71 34.84 -0.82
C THR A 40 69.52 33.83 -0.75
N PRO A 41 68.28 34.26 -1.06
CA PRO A 41 67.11 34.09 -0.20
C PRO A 41 66.30 32.82 -0.50
N ALA A 42 65.75 32.18 0.54
CA ALA A 42 64.70 31.18 0.36
C ALA A 42 63.40 31.71 0.96
N VAL A 43 62.58 32.31 0.10
CA VAL A 43 61.14 32.42 0.32
C VAL A 43 60.63 30.99 0.50
N THR A 44 60.35 30.60 1.74
CA THR A 44 59.57 29.38 2.03
C THR A 44 58.13 29.65 1.62
N ALA A 45 57.88 29.60 0.31
CA ALA A 45 56.55 29.33 -0.20
C ALA A 45 56.22 27.91 0.26
N THR A 46 55.38 27.81 1.29
CA THR A 46 54.66 26.58 1.56
C THR A 46 53.86 26.26 0.32
N VAL A 47 54.41 25.42 -0.56
CA VAL A 47 53.67 24.78 -1.64
C VAL A 47 52.66 23.89 -0.91
N LYS A 48 51.45 24.40 -0.74
CA LYS A 48 50.31 23.60 -0.33
C LYS A 48 50.19 22.51 -1.39
N ASP A 49 50.48 21.26 -1.03
CA ASP A 49 50.50 20.15 -1.97
C ASP A 49 49.11 19.96 -2.56
N SER A 50 48.92 20.49 -3.77
CA SER A 50 47.62 20.53 -4.45
C SER A 50 47.05 19.14 -4.73
N SER A 51 47.89 18.10 -4.69
CA SER A 51 47.51 16.70 -4.87
C SER A 51 46.68 16.16 -3.69
N ALA A 52 47.08 16.44 -2.44
CA ALA A 52 46.36 16.00 -1.24
C ALA A 52 44.98 16.66 -1.13
N ASP A 53 44.88 17.94 -1.51
CA ASP A 53 43.62 18.67 -1.56
C ASP A 53 42.66 18.06 -2.63
N LYS A 54 43.19 17.64 -3.79
CA LYS A 54 42.40 17.02 -4.87
C LYS A 54 41.94 15.59 -4.56
N GLU A 55 42.78 14.80 -3.90
CA GLU A 55 42.40 13.45 -3.43
C GLU A 55 41.24 13.52 -2.43
N ALA A 56 41.29 14.46 -1.47
CA ALA A 56 40.22 14.67 -0.50
C ALA A 56 38.89 15.08 -1.17
N VAL A 57 38.94 15.90 -2.23
CA VAL A 57 37.75 16.28 -3.02
C VAL A 57 37.18 15.09 -3.78
N ALA A 58 38.02 14.26 -4.40
CA ALA A 58 37.58 13.04 -5.09
C ALA A 58 36.91 12.04 -4.14
N LEU A 59 37.49 11.80 -2.97
CA LEU A 59 36.91 10.92 -1.93
C LEU A 59 35.56 11.45 -1.41
N LYS A 60 35.43 12.77 -1.25
CA LYS A 60 34.17 13.40 -0.85
C LYS A 60 33.10 13.20 -1.93
N ALA A 61 33.44 13.43 -3.19
CA ALA A 61 32.51 13.24 -4.31
C ALA A 61 32.09 11.77 -4.47
N GLU A 62 33.00 10.82 -4.21
CA GLU A 62 32.68 9.38 -4.20
C GLU A 62 31.66 9.03 -3.11
N ALA A 63 31.84 9.58 -1.90
CA ALA A 63 30.92 9.37 -0.79
C ALA A 63 29.54 10.01 -1.04
N GLU A 64 29.50 11.20 -1.64
CA GLU A 64 28.25 11.87 -2.04
C GLU A 64 27.53 11.07 -3.14
N LEU A 65 28.25 10.53 -4.12
CA LEU A 65 27.68 9.66 -5.14
C LEU A 65 27.12 8.35 -4.55
N ALA A 66 27.85 7.73 -3.62
CA ALA A 66 27.38 6.52 -2.93
C ALA A 66 26.08 6.79 -2.15
N THR A 67 26.00 7.95 -1.50
CA THR A 67 24.79 8.40 -0.78
C THR A 67 23.62 8.62 -1.75
N ALA A 68 23.85 9.33 -2.85
CA ALA A 68 22.81 9.59 -3.85
C ALA A 68 22.29 8.29 -4.51
N LYS A 69 23.15 7.29 -4.73
CA LYS A 69 22.73 5.96 -5.19
C LYS A 69 21.84 5.23 -4.18
N ALA A 70 22.17 5.32 -2.90
CA ALA A 70 21.35 4.74 -1.84
C ALA A 70 19.98 5.42 -1.76
N ASP A 71 19.95 6.75 -1.86
CA ASP A 71 18.70 7.53 -1.88
C ASP A 71 17.81 7.17 -3.08
N LEU A 72 18.41 6.98 -4.27
CA LEU A 72 17.68 6.57 -5.47
C LEU A 72 17.03 5.20 -5.28
N ALA A 73 17.79 4.22 -4.78
CA ALA A 73 17.25 2.89 -4.49
C ALA A 73 16.12 2.93 -3.44
N ALA A 74 16.24 3.79 -2.42
CA ALA A 74 15.20 3.98 -1.43
C ALA A 74 13.93 4.62 -2.04
N ALA A 75 14.09 5.59 -2.94
CA ALA A 75 12.98 6.24 -3.64
C ALA A 75 12.24 5.27 -4.58
N GLU A 76 12.96 4.41 -5.32
CA GLU A 76 12.35 3.35 -6.15
C GLU A 76 11.53 2.36 -5.30
N ALA A 77 12.07 1.97 -4.14
CA ALA A 77 11.38 1.10 -3.21
C ALA A 77 10.09 1.75 -2.68
N ALA A 78 10.13 3.06 -2.38
CA ALA A 78 8.97 3.82 -1.93
C ALA A 78 7.87 3.90 -3.00
N ILE A 79 8.22 4.14 -4.28
CA ILE A 79 7.27 4.11 -5.40
C ILE A 79 6.62 2.73 -5.51
N THR A 80 7.44 1.67 -5.45
CA THR A 80 6.96 0.28 -5.57
C THR A 80 5.96 -0.05 -4.46
N ALA A 81 6.26 0.35 -3.22
CA ALA A 81 5.36 0.17 -2.08
C ALA A 81 4.05 0.97 -2.25
N ALA A 82 4.14 2.25 -2.60
CA ALA A 82 2.94 3.09 -2.78
C ALA A 82 2.04 2.60 -3.92
N LYS A 83 2.64 2.10 -5.01
CA LYS A 83 1.91 1.49 -6.12
C LYS A 83 1.19 0.22 -5.69
N ALA A 84 1.84 -0.64 -4.92
CA ALA A 84 1.22 -1.86 -4.38
C ALA A 84 0.04 -1.54 -3.44
N GLU A 85 0.15 -0.51 -2.60
CA GLU A 85 -0.97 -0.04 -1.76
C GLU A 85 -2.16 0.40 -2.62
N TYR A 86 -1.91 1.17 -3.70
CA TYR A 86 -2.96 1.63 -4.61
C TYR A 86 -3.65 0.46 -5.34
N GLU A 87 -2.88 -0.47 -5.90
CA GLU A 87 -3.41 -1.64 -6.59
C GLU A 87 -4.22 -2.55 -5.66
N THR A 88 -3.77 -2.71 -4.41
CA THR A 88 -4.52 -3.46 -3.39
C THR A 88 -5.86 -2.80 -3.08
N ALA A 89 -5.87 -1.48 -2.84
CA ALA A 89 -7.11 -0.75 -2.58
C ALA A 89 -8.07 -0.80 -3.79
N GLN A 90 -7.54 -0.80 -5.01
CA GLN A 90 -8.35 -0.97 -6.22
C GLN A 90 -8.99 -2.35 -6.32
N ALA A 91 -8.26 -3.42 -5.99
CA ALA A 91 -8.80 -4.78 -5.97
C ALA A 91 -9.86 -4.96 -4.87
N ASP A 92 -9.64 -4.35 -3.69
CA ASP A 92 -10.60 -4.32 -2.60
C ASP A 92 -11.91 -3.63 -3.03
N LEU A 93 -11.85 -2.52 -3.77
CA LEU A 93 -13.06 -1.85 -4.31
C LEU A 93 -13.85 -2.76 -5.23
N ALA A 94 -13.19 -3.43 -6.18
CA ALA A 94 -13.86 -4.34 -7.10
C ALA A 94 -14.58 -5.48 -6.35
N THR A 95 -13.97 -5.99 -5.28
CA THR A 95 -14.58 -7.02 -4.42
C THR A 95 -15.78 -6.47 -3.63
N ALA A 96 -15.67 -5.25 -3.12
CA ALA A 96 -16.76 -4.58 -2.42
C ALA A 96 -17.95 -4.27 -3.35
N GLU A 97 -17.70 -3.84 -4.59
CA GLU A 97 -18.72 -3.64 -5.62
C GLU A 97 -19.48 -4.93 -5.94
N ALA A 98 -18.75 -6.02 -6.15
CA ALA A 98 -19.36 -7.34 -6.38
C ALA A 98 -20.23 -7.79 -5.20
N THR A 99 -19.78 -7.52 -3.97
CA THR A 99 -20.54 -7.83 -2.74
C THR A 99 -21.82 -7.01 -2.66
N ILE A 100 -21.74 -5.70 -2.93
CA ILE A 100 -22.90 -4.79 -2.96
C ILE A 100 -23.91 -5.26 -4.00
N ALA A 101 -23.46 -5.55 -5.23
CA ALA A 101 -24.34 -6.03 -6.30
C ALA A 101 -25.05 -7.35 -5.93
N SER A 102 -24.33 -8.29 -5.30
CA SER A 102 -24.91 -9.55 -4.83
C SER A 102 -25.97 -9.34 -3.74
N LEU A 103 -25.73 -8.42 -2.80
CA LEU A 103 -26.69 -8.08 -1.75
C LEU A 103 -27.94 -7.39 -2.32
N GLU A 104 -27.77 -6.49 -3.29
CA GLU A 104 -28.88 -5.83 -3.98
C GLU A 104 -29.74 -6.84 -4.76
N GLN A 105 -29.11 -7.79 -5.44
CA GLN A 105 -29.84 -8.90 -6.08
C GLN A 105 -30.62 -9.73 -5.07
N LYS A 106 -29.97 -10.13 -3.96
CA LYS A 106 -30.63 -10.91 -2.90
C LYS A 106 -31.83 -10.16 -2.29
N MET A 107 -31.73 -8.84 -2.13
CA MET A 107 -32.87 -8.02 -1.68
C MET A 107 -34.03 -8.10 -2.66
N ASN A 108 -33.79 -7.94 -3.96
CA ASN A 108 -34.83 -8.00 -4.99
C ASN A 108 -35.53 -9.39 -5.01
N ASP A 109 -34.76 -10.46 -4.86
CA ASP A 109 -35.28 -11.83 -4.78
C ASP A 109 -36.16 -12.02 -3.54
N LEU A 110 -35.72 -11.51 -2.38
CA LEU A 110 -36.50 -11.57 -1.13
C LEU A 110 -37.78 -10.74 -1.22
N GLU A 111 -37.72 -9.54 -1.79
CA GLU A 111 -38.90 -8.69 -2.01
C GLU A 111 -39.92 -9.37 -2.94
N SER A 112 -39.45 -10.02 -3.99
CA SER A 112 -40.30 -10.80 -4.90
C SER A 112 -41.00 -11.96 -4.18
N LYS A 113 -40.26 -12.74 -3.37
CA LYS A 113 -40.82 -13.83 -2.57
C LYS A 113 -41.84 -13.35 -1.53
N ILE A 114 -41.58 -12.21 -0.89
CA ILE A 114 -42.52 -11.60 0.06
C ILE A 114 -43.81 -11.20 -0.67
N GLN A 115 -43.73 -10.64 -1.87
CA GLN A 115 -44.90 -10.32 -2.69
C GLN A 115 -45.67 -11.58 -3.11
N GLU A 116 -44.99 -12.66 -3.48
CA GLU A 116 -45.63 -13.94 -3.80
C GLU A 116 -46.39 -14.50 -2.58
N LYS A 117 -45.78 -14.48 -1.40
CA LYS A 117 -46.45 -14.90 -0.15
C LYS A 117 -47.62 -14.00 0.20
N GLN A 118 -47.52 -12.70 -0.05
CA GLN A 118 -48.64 -11.76 0.12
C GLN A 118 -49.81 -12.11 -0.81
N LYS A 119 -49.55 -12.40 -2.09
CA LYS A 119 -50.60 -12.83 -3.05
C LYS A 119 -51.22 -14.17 -2.65
N ALA A 120 -50.41 -15.13 -2.21
CA ALA A 120 -50.91 -16.43 -1.72
C ALA A 120 -51.81 -16.25 -0.49
N PHE A 121 -51.43 -15.37 0.45
CA PHE A 121 -52.24 -15.05 1.61
C PHE A 121 -53.59 -14.42 1.20
N GLU A 122 -53.58 -13.47 0.28
CA GLU A 122 -54.80 -12.85 -0.25
C GLU A 122 -55.72 -13.87 -0.91
N GLN A 123 -55.16 -14.84 -1.65
CA GLN A 123 -55.92 -15.93 -2.24
C GLN A 123 -56.59 -16.80 -1.16
N VAL A 124 -55.86 -17.22 -0.12
CA VAL A 124 -56.42 -18.01 0.99
C VAL A 124 -57.55 -17.25 1.68
N VAL A 125 -57.38 -15.95 1.94
CA VAL A 125 -58.43 -15.10 2.54
C VAL A 125 -59.67 -15.02 1.63
N LEU A 126 -59.50 -14.98 0.30
CA LEU A 126 -60.63 -15.01 -0.63
C LEU A 126 -61.34 -16.36 -0.62
N GLU A 127 -60.62 -17.47 -0.52
CA GLU A 127 -61.18 -18.82 -0.40
C GLU A 127 -61.97 -18.97 0.91
N GLN A 128 -61.43 -18.52 2.05
CA GLN A 128 -62.15 -18.48 3.32
C GLN A 128 -63.46 -17.69 3.23
N LYS A 129 -63.44 -16.51 2.60
CA LYS A 129 -64.66 -15.70 2.41
C LYS A 129 -65.70 -16.40 1.54
N LYS A 130 -65.30 -17.14 0.51
CA LYS A 130 -66.22 -17.91 -0.35
C LYS A 130 -66.86 -19.05 0.44
N GLU A 131 -66.09 -19.76 1.24
CA GLU A 131 -66.55 -20.86 2.09
C GLU A 131 -67.58 -20.36 3.12
N GLN A 132 -67.31 -19.21 3.75
CA GLN A 132 -68.23 -18.59 4.71
C GLN A 132 -69.50 -18.03 4.06
N ALA A 133 -69.43 -17.57 2.81
CA ALA A 133 -70.56 -16.99 2.09
C ALA A 133 -71.52 -18.03 1.48
N ASN A 134 -71.12 -19.30 1.36
CA ASN A 134 -71.94 -20.35 0.77
C ASN A 134 -72.27 -21.49 1.77
N PRO A 135 -73.14 -21.24 2.76
CA PRO A 135 -73.41 -22.19 3.85
C PRO A 135 -74.11 -23.49 3.42
N VAL A 136 -74.63 -23.56 2.18
CA VAL A 136 -75.36 -24.72 1.65
C VAL A 136 -74.42 -25.76 1.01
N ASP A 137 -73.29 -25.32 0.43
CA ASP A 137 -72.28 -26.20 -0.21
C ASP A 137 -70.93 -26.17 0.54
N ARG A 138 -70.96 -25.83 1.83
CA ARG A 138 -69.75 -25.75 2.67
C ARG A 138 -69.10 -27.13 2.76
N ASN A 139 -67.82 -27.23 2.42
CA ASN A 139 -66.97 -28.42 2.59
C ASN A 139 -66.76 -28.80 4.06
N GLY A 140 -67.30 -28.02 4.99
CA GLY A 140 -67.36 -28.30 6.42
C GLY A 140 -66.16 -27.75 7.19
N ASP A 141 -66.15 -28.01 8.50
CA ASP A 141 -65.18 -27.45 9.45
C ASP A 141 -63.72 -27.82 9.10
N ALA A 142 -63.50 -28.98 8.46
CA ALA A 142 -62.17 -29.44 8.08
C ALA A 142 -61.46 -28.57 7.01
N GLU A 143 -62.21 -27.98 6.07
CA GLU A 143 -61.61 -27.09 5.06
C GLU A 143 -61.34 -25.71 5.64
N GLU A 144 -62.16 -25.24 6.58
CA GLU A 144 -61.91 -24.00 7.31
C GLU A 144 -60.64 -24.09 8.17
N ASP A 145 -60.48 -25.18 8.93
CA ASP A 145 -59.28 -25.47 9.72
C ASP A 145 -58.02 -25.51 8.84
N ARG A 146 -58.11 -26.15 7.67
CA ARG A 146 -57.02 -26.23 6.70
C ARG A 146 -56.63 -24.85 6.14
N LEU A 147 -57.61 -24.03 5.76
CA LEU A 147 -57.36 -22.69 5.26
C LEU A 147 -56.77 -21.79 6.35
N ASP A 148 -57.21 -21.92 7.59
CA ASP A 148 -56.64 -21.20 8.74
C ASP A 148 -55.18 -21.59 8.99
N GLU A 149 -54.88 -22.89 8.99
CA GLU A 149 -53.50 -23.40 9.12
C GLU A 149 -52.61 -22.86 8.01
N LEU A 150 -53.05 -22.97 6.75
CA LEU A 150 -52.33 -22.46 5.58
C LEU A 150 -52.11 -20.94 5.67
N SER A 151 -53.11 -20.18 6.12
CA SER A 151 -52.98 -18.73 6.33
C SER A 151 -51.93 -18.39 7.40
N GLY A 152 -51.83 -19.22 8.44
CA GLY A 152 -50.86 -19.09 9.52
C GLY A 152 -49.44 -19.45 9.07
N GLU A 153 -49.29 -20.49 8.25
CA GLU A 153 -48.02 -20.85 7.62
C GLU A 153 -47.52 -19.74 6.70
N ILE A 154 -48.34 -19.26 5.77
CA ILE A 154 -47.96 -18.20 4.84
C ILE A 154 -47.52 -16.94 5.60
N ARG A 155 -48.23 -16.56 6.67
CA ARG A 155 -47.85 -15.42 7.51
C ARG A 155 -46.50 -15.62 8.21
N ARG A 156 -46.24 -16.81 8.75
CA ARG A 156 -44.96 -17.14 9.40
C ARG A 156 -43.81 -17.11 8.41
N GLU A 157 -43.98 -17.71 7.24
CA GLU A 157 -42.96 -17.70 6.18
C GLU A 157 -42.70 -16.29 5.65
N LYS A 158 -43.75 -15.50 5.43
CA LYS A 158 -43.61 -14.10 5.03
C LYS A 158 -42.82 -13.29 6.06
N ALA A 159 -43.16 -13.42 7.34
CA ALA A 159 -42.44 -12.74 8.42
C ALA A 159 -40.97 -13.17 8.49
N ALA A 160 -40.67 -14.45 8.27
CA ALA A 160 -39.28 -14.92 8.21
C ALA A 160 -38.51 -14.29 7.04
N LEU A 161 -39.13 -14.20 5.85
CA LEU A 161 -38.52 -13.52 4.70
C LEU A 161 -38.31 -12.02 4.93
N GLU A 162 -39.26 -11.34 5.59
CA GLU A 162 -39.12 -9.92 5.97
C GLU A 162 -37.94 -9.71 6.94
N VAL A 163 -37.74 -10.62 7.88
CA VAL A 163 -36.57 -10.61 8.79
C VAL A 163 -35.26 -10.81 8.01
N GLU A 164 -35.23 -11.73 7.05
CA GLU A 164 -34.04 -11.91 6.19
C GLU A 164 -33.77 -10.70 5.29
N LEU A 165 -34.82 -10.07 4.77
CA LEU A 165 -34.71 -8.84 3.98
C LEU A 165 -34.09 -7.72 4.82
N GLN A 166 -34.56 -7.56 6.07
CA GLN A 166 -34.01 -6.56 6.98
C GLN A 166 -32.53 -6.81 7.29
N LYS A 167 -32.14 -8.06 7.58
CA LYS A 167 -30.72 -8.42 7.76
C LYS A 167 -29.88 -8.14 6.51
N THR A 168 -30.45 -8.37 5.33
CA THR A 168 -29.75 -8.11 4.05
C THR A 168 -29.57 -6.62 3.82
N LYS A 169 -30.55 -5.78 4.18
CA LYS A 169 -30.43 -4.31 4.16
C LYS A 169 -29.33 -3.80 5.07
N GLU A 170 -29.26 -4.30 6.29
CA GLU A 170 -28.20 -3.95 7.25
C GLU A 170 -26.80 -4.37 6.76
N ALA A 171 -26.70 -5.55 6.15
CA ALA A 171 -25.47 -6.01 5.50
C ALA A 171 -25.08 -5.11 4.30
N LEU A 172 -26.05 -4.69 3.50
CA LEU A 172 -25.82 -3.77 2.37
C LEU A 172 -25.31 -2.41 2.85
N ASP A 173 -25.91 -1.83 3.89
CA ASP A 173 -25.45 -0.57 4.47
C ASP A 173 -24.01 -0.69 5.01
N THR A 174 -23.70 -1.82 5.65
CA THR A 174 -22.35 -2.11 6.13
C THR A 174 -21.36 -2.23 4.97
N ALA A 175 -21.73 -2.92 3.90
CA ALA A 175 -20.92 -3.04 2.69
C ALA A 175 -20.69 -1.69 2.01
N LYS A 176 -21.71 -0.82 1.94
CA LYS A 176 -21.60 0.54 1.39
C LYS A 176 -20.67 1.43 2.22
N ARG A 177 -20.72 1.34 3.56
CA ARG A 177 -19.75 2.02 4.43
C ARG A 177 -18.34 1.50 4.24
N ALA A 178 -18.17 0.18 4.13
CA ALA A 178 -16.87 -0.42 3.87
C ALA A 178 -16.30 0.04 2.52
N TYR A 179 -17.12 0.11 1.47
CA TYR A 179 -16.75 0.65 0.16
C TYR A 179 -16.21 2.08 0.27
N ALA A 180 -16.93 2.98 0.93
CA ALA A 180 -16.47 4.36 1.12
C ALA A 180 -15.11 4.42 1.85
N GLY A 181 -14.91 3.60 2.88
CA GLY A 181 -13.62 3.52 3.58
C GLY A 181 -12.48 2.91 2.74
N ILE A 182 -12.77 2.02 1.78
CA ILE A 182 -11.78 1.55 0.81
C ILE A 182 -11.47 2.65 -0.21
N GLU A 183 -12.47 3.42 -0.64
CA GLU A 183 -12.31 4.51 -1.59
C GLU A 183 -11.39 5.60 -1.03
N GLU A 184 -11.59 5.99 0.23
CA GLU A 184 -10.69 6.89 0.95
C GLU A 184 -9.25 6.32 1.00
N ARG A 185 -9.09 5.03 1.32
CA ARG A 185 -7.76 4.38 1.31
C ARG A 185 -7.10 4.43 -0.06
N LYS A 186 -7.86 4.22 -1.14
CA LYS A 186 -7.35 4.33 -2.52
C LYS A 186 -6.92 5.77 -2.84
N GLN A 187 -7.70 6.77 -2.44
CA GLN A 187 -7.34 8.18 -2.62
C GLN A 187 -6.05 8.52 -1.87
N VAL A 188 -5.92 8.08 -0.61
CA VAL A 188 -4.68 8.25 0.16
C VAL A 188 -3.50 7.56 -0.53
N ALA A 189 -3.66 6.32 -0.98
CA ALA A 189 -2.60 5.60 -1.71
C ALA A 189 -2.21 6.32 -3.01
N ALA A 190 -3.17 6.88 -3.75
CA ALA A 190 -2.90 7.68 -4.95
C ALA A 190 -2.09 8.94 -4.63
N THR A 191 -2.42 9.66 -3.54
CA THR A 191 -1.64 10.83 -3.11
C THR A 191 -0.22 10.47 -2.67
N LYS A 192 -0.05 9.34 -1.96
CA LYS A 192 1.29 8.82 -1.62
C LYS A 192 2.09 8.47 -2.85
N LEU A 193 1.48 7.84 -3.85
CA LEU A 193 2.13 7.48 -5.10
C LEU A 193 2.57 8.72 -5.88
N ASP A 194 1.73 9.76 -5.97
CA ASP A 194 2.11 11.05 -6.57
C ASP A 194 3.29 11.70 -5.83
N ALA A 195 3.23 11.72 -4.50
CA ALA A 195 4.31 12.27 -3.67
C ALA A 195 5.62 11.48 -3.83
N ALA A 196 5.56 10.15 -3.88
CA ALA A 196 6.72 9.30 -4.11
C ALA A 196 7.34 9.53 -5.49
N ASN A 197 6.52 9.67 -6.53
CA ASN A 197 6.99 9.98 -7.89
C ASN A 197 7.68 11.36 -7.96
N LYS A 198 7.11 12.38 -7.30
CA LYS A 198 7.75 13.71 -7.20
C LYS A 198 9.07 13.67 -6.45
N ALA A 199 9.12 12.93 -5.34
CA ALA A 199 10.35 12.75 -4.56
C ALA A 199 11.43 12.05 -5.38
N PHE A 200 11.07 10.99 -6.11
CA PHE A 200 11.98 10.26 -6.99
C PHE A 200 12.62 11.16 -8.05
N ALA A 201 11.83 12.02 -8.72
CA ALA A 201 12.38 12.95 -9.71
C ALA A 201 13.46 13.88 -9.10
N GLY A 202 13.24 14.39 -7.88
CA GLY A 202 14.24 15.21 -7.19
C GLY A 202 15.48 14.43 -6.74
N VAL A 203 15.32 13.15 -6.39
CA VAL A 203 16.45 12.27 -6.04
C VAL A 203 17.25 11.88 -7.29
N GLU A 204 16.58 11.63 -8.41
CA GLU A 204 17.20 11.33 -9.70
C GLU A 204 18.07 12.51 -10.17
N GLU A 205 17.57 13.75 -10.04
CA GLU A 205 18.35 14.95 -10.34
C GLU A 205 19.60 15.07 -9.46
N LYS A 206 19.46 14.85 -8.14
CA LYS A 206 20.61 14.86 -7.22
C LYS A 206 21.63 13.78 -7.54
N HIS A 207 21.18 12.58 -7.90
CA HIS A 207 22.06 11.51 -8.33
C HIS A 207 22.82 11.88 -9.61
N ALA A 208 22.16 12.51 -10.58
CA ALA A 208 22.82 13.01 -11.79
C ALA A 208 23.87 14.09 -11.48
N GLN A 209 23.56 15.03 -10.58
CA GLN A 209 24.51 16.05 -10.13
C GLN A 209 25.70 15.44 -9.40
N ALA A 210 25.47 14.46 -8.51
CA ALA A 210 26.54 13.76 -7.80
C ALA A 210 27.44 12.95 -8.73
N MET A 211 26.87 12.32 -9.77
CA MET A 211 27.64 11.64 -10.83
C MET A 211 28.56 12.63 -11.56
N ALA A 212 28.03 13.78 -12.00
CA ALA A 212 28.83 14.79 -12.68
C ALA A 212 29.95 15.36 -11.78
N ALA A 213 29.65 15.66 -10.51
CA ALA A 213 30.64 16.14 -9.55
C ALA A 213 31.74 15.11 -9.27
N PHE A 214 31.38 13.83 -9.19
CA PHE A 214 32.35 12.73 -9.07
C PHE A 214 33.26 12.63 -10.30
N GLU A 215 32.69 12.68 -11.51
CA GLU A 215 33.47 12.63 -12.75
C GLU A 215 34.47 13.79 -12.85
N GLU A 216 34.05 15.00 -12.50
CA GLU A 216 34.91 16.20 -12.48
C GLU A 216 36.03 16.08 -11.43
N ALA A 217 35.68 15.73 -10.20
CA ALA A 217 36.65 15.60 -9.11
C ALA A 217 37.68 14.50 -9.39
N PHE A 218 37.23 13.38 -9.98
CA PHE A 218 38.10 12.26 -10.32
C PHE A 218 39.03 12.56 -11.50
N ALA A 219 38.55 13.31 -12.51
CA ALA A 219 39.39 13.80 -13.59
C ALA A 219 40.49 14.75 -13.07
N ALA A 220 40.11 15.72 -12.22
CA ALA A 220 41.05 16.68 -11.65
C ALA A 220 42.13 16.03 -10.76
N TYR A 221 41.78 14.95 -10.05
CA TYR A 221 42.72 14.13 -9.28
C TYR A 221 43.69 13.36 -10.18
N LYS A 222 43.22 12.78 -11.29
CA LYS A 222 44.09 12.06 -12.24
C LYS A 222 45.12 12.93 -12.94
N GLU A 223 44.83 14.22 -13.10
CA GLU A 223 45.73 15.21 -13.69
C GLU A 223 46.72 15.84 -12.68
N ALA A 224 46.63 15.47 -11.39
CA ALA A 224 47.49 15.95 -10.31
C ALA A 224 48.75 15.08 -10.15
#